data_AF-A0A7J4XXJ4-F1
#
_entry.id   AF-A0A7J4XXJ4-F1
#
_cell.length_a   1.000
_cell.length_b   1.000
_cell.length_c   1.000
_cell.angle_alpha   90.00
_cell.angle_beta   90.00
_cell.angle_gamma   90.00
#
_symmetry.space_group_name_H-M   'P 1'
#
loop_
_entity.id
_entity.type
_entity.pdbx_description
1 polymer ?
#
loop_
_entity_poly.entity_id
_entity_poly.type
_entity_poly.pdbx_seq_one_letter_code
_entity_poly.pdbx_strand_id
1 'polypeptide(L)'
;MLIDVSYFMSGPRHIENVSVVEMPSPQSLAVNEVINGYIKAFQPEFLRNVVGVTLSQAITDYLELIEREKEDSSNEVDISEEKEEPQSGYAILCEKLCEPFADYVFYHILRDANTQATITGLVRLKCANEYVAPLKRQVSTWNSMVEKNKQFVEWAMSNDCPFDVKITKNLLTPINAFNL
;
A
#
# COMPACT_ATOMS: atom_id res chain seq x y z
N MET A 1 -2.71 7.41 -7.08
CA MET A 1 -2.09 6.35 -6.25
C MET A 1 -2.99 6.05 -5.07
N LEU A 2 -3.08 4.80 -4.66
CA LEU A 2 -3.99 4.35 -3.59
C LEU A 2 -3.50 4.79 -2.20
N ILE A 3 -2.18 4.74 -1.98
CA ILE A 3 -1.51 5.19 -0.76
C ILE A 3 -0.28 6.02 -1.15
N ASP A 4 0.27 6.75 -0.18
CA ASP A 4 1.54 7.47 -0.29
C ASP A 4 2.51 7.06 0.84
N VAL A 5 3.67 7.72 0.90
CA VAL A 5 4.71 7.42 1.89
C VAL A 5 4.30 7.69 3.35
N SER A 6 3.25 8.48 3.60
CA SER A 6 2.78 8.82 4.96
C SER A 6 2.33 7.58 5.75
N TYR A 7 1.87 6.54 5.05
CA TYR A 7 1.53 5.23 5.63
C TYR A 7 2.71 4.52 6.29
N PHE A 8 3.95 4.99 6.07
CA PHE A 8 5.17 4.41 6.62
C PHE A 8 5.87 5.35 7.62
N MET A 9 5.27 6.47 7.97
CA MET A 9 5.85 7.42 8.93
C MET A 9 5.66 7.01 10.39
N SER A 10 4.68 6.17 10.71
CA SER A 10 4.35 5.81 12.10
C SER A 10 3.73 4.42 12.24
N GLY A 11 3.54 3.99 13.49
CA GLY A 11 2.89 2.73 13.82
C GLY A 11 3.69 1.49 13.39
N PRO A 12 3.01 0.35 13.18
CA PRO A 12 3.66 -0.91 12.84
C PRO A 12 4.42 -0.89 11.49
N ARG A 13 4.06 0.01 10.58
CA ARG A 13 4.71 0.16 9.26
C ARG A 13 5.82 1.21 9.26
N HIS A 14 6.20 1.75 10.42
CA HIS A 14 7.22 2.78 10.50
C HIS A 14 8.54 2.34 9.83
N ILE A 15 9.01 3.17 8.90
CA ILE A 15 10.32 3.05 8.26
C ILE A 15 11.14 4.30 8.63
N GLU A 16 12.37 4.07 9.07
CA GLU A 16 13.27 5.15 9.45
C GLU A 16 13.58 6.08 8.28
N ASN A 17 13.69 7.38 8.55
CA ASN A 17 13.98 8.46 7.60
C ASN A 17 12.86 8.78 6.60
N VAL A 18 11.70 8.11 6.62
CA VAL A 18 10.52 8.55 5.85
C VAL A 18 10.03 9.90 6.37
N SER A 19 9.76 10.84 5.45
CA SER A 19 9.32 12.18 5.83
C SER A 19 8.57 12.88 4.71
N VAL A 20 7.48 13.58 5.03
CA VAL A 20 6.69 14.39 4.08
C VAL A 20 6.87 15.90 4.35
N VAL A 21 7.94 16.28 5.06
CA VAL A 21 8.25 17.69 5.32
C VAL A 21 8.64 18.43 4.04
N GLU A 22 8.36 19.73 4.00
CA GLU A 22 8.58 20.62 2.83
C GLU A 22 10.05 20.65 2.36
N MET A 23 11.01 20.46 3.28
CA MET A 23 12.44 20.34 2.97
C MET A 23 13.01 19.04 3.56
N PRO A 24 12.82 17.89 2.91
CA PRO A 24 13.32 16.62 3.39
C PRO A 24 14.85 16.53 3.23
N SER A 25 15.51 15.78 4.12
CA SER A 25 16.93 15.48 3.94
C SER A 25 17.17 14.64 2.66
N PRO A 26 18.37 14.67 2.04
CA PRO A 26 18.68 13.81 0.90
C PRO A 26 18.43 12.31 1.18
N GLN A 27 18.67 11.89 2.42
CA GLN A 27 18.39 10.52 2.86
C GLN A 27 16.89 10.22 2.87
N SER A 28 16.07 11.14 3.39
CA SER A 28 14.62 11.01 3.38
C SER A 28 14.05 11.00 1.96
N LEU A 29 14.60 11.83 1.08
CA LEU A 29 14.23 11.88 -0.34
C LEU A 29 14.47 10.52 -1.01
N ALA A 30 15.66 9.94 -0.84
CA ALA A 30 15.99 8.62 -1.38
C ALA A 30 15.09 7.51 -0.82
N VAL A 31 14.79 7.53 0.49
CA VAL A 31 13.89 6.54 1.11
C VAL A 31 12.46 6.68 0.57
N ASN A 32 11.95 7.90 0.44
CA ASN A 32 10.62 8.15 -0.11
C ASN A 32 10.53 7.69 -1.58
N GLU A 33 11.54 7.96 -2.40
CA GLU A 33 11.60 7.50 -3.79
C GLU A 33 11.55 5.98 -3.89
N VAL A 34 12.30 5.28 -3.03
CA VAL A 34 12.25 3.81 -2.96
C VAL A 34 10.85 3.34 -2.61
N ILE A 35 10.23 3.87 -1.54
CA ILE A 35 8.88 3.47 -1.12
C ILE A 35 7.86 3.73 -2.23
N ASN A 36 7.89 4.92 -2.84
CA ASN A 36 7.03 5.24 -3.98
C ASN A 36 7.24 4.28 -5.16
N GLY A 37 8.49 3.85 -5.40
CA GLY A 37 8.81 2.80 -6.36
C GLY A 37 8.10 1.48 -6.05
N TYR A 38 8.12 1.03 -4.79
CA TYR A 38 7.37 -0.16 -4.36
C TYR A 38 5.85 0.02 -4.53
N ILE A 39 5.29 1.16 -4.10
CA ILE A 39 3.85 1.43 -4.23
C ILE A 39 3.44 1.34 -5.70
N LYS A 40 4.15 2.03 -6.60
CA LYS A 40 3.87 2.03 -8.05
C LYS A 40 4.02 0.64 -8.66
N ALA A 41 5.04 -0.12 -8.27
CA ALA A 41 5.28 -1.46 -8.80
C ALA A 41 4.19 -2.47 -8.39
N PHE A 42 3.72 -2.40 -7.14
CA PHE A 42 2.83 -3.42 -6.57
C PHE A 42 1.35 -3.08 -6.66
N GLN A 43 0.96 -1.82 -6.85
CA GLN A 43 -0.46 -1.43 -6.94
C GLN A 43 -1.23 -2.16 -8.04
N PRO A 44 -0.74 -2.28 -9.29
CA PRO A 44 -1.50 -2.93 -10.35
C PRO A 44 -1.75 -4.41 -10.07
N GLU A 45 -0.73 -5.12 -9.57
CA GLU A 45 -0.84 -6.53 -9.20
C GLU A 45 -1.81 -6.72 -8.03
N PHE A 46 -1.67 -5.91 -6.98
CA PHE A 46 -2.54 -5.98 -5.80
C PHE A 46 -4.00 -5.76 -6.18
N LEU A 47 -4.32 -4.66 -6.88
CA LEU A 47 -5.69 -4.36 -7.29
C LEU A 47 -6.27 -5.48 -8.15
N ARG A 48 -5.54 -5.94 -9.16
CA ARG A 48 -5.99 -7.05 -10.02
C ARG A 48 -6.32 -8.31 -9.21
N ASN A 49 -5.51 -8.61 -8.19
CA ASN A 49 -5.67 -9.80 -7.37
C ASN A 49 -6.76 -9.67 -6.29
N VAL A 50 -7.09 -8.45 -5.86
CA VAL A 50 -8.12 -8.21 -4.82
C VAL A 50 -9.50 -7.98 -5.42
N VAL A 51 -9.60 -7.16 -6.47
CA VAL A 51 -10.88 -6.75 -7.05
C VAL A 51 -11.18 -7.39 -8.41
N GLY A 52 -10.18 -7.99 -9.07
CA GLY A 52 -10.30 -8.55 -10.41
C GLY A 52 -9.93 -7.53 -11.51
N VAL A 53 -9.68 -8.04 -12.72
CA VAL A 53 -9.10 -7.27 -13.84
C VAL A 53 -9.91 -6.03 -14.23
N THR A 54 -11.23 -6.20 -14.42
CA THR A 54 -12.09 -5.11 -14.90
C THR A 54 -12.19 -3.99 -13.88
N LEU A 55 -12.45 -4.33 -12.61
CA LEU A 55 -12.57 -3.34 -11.55
C LEU A 55 -11.21 -2.71 -11.20
N SER A 56 -10.11 -3.46 -11.31
CA SER A 56 -8.77 -2.88 -11.11
C SER A 56 -8.47 -1.78 -12.11
N GLN A 57 -8.85 -1.94 -13.37
CA GLN A 57 -8.64 -0.90 -14.38
C GLN A 57 -9.48 0.34 -14.07
N ALA A 58 -10.76 0.15 -13.73
CA ALA A 58 -11.65 1.26 -13.37
C ALA A 58 -11.14 2.04 -12.13
N ILE A 59 -10.60 1.36 -11.12
CA ILE A 59 -9.96 2.01 -9.97
C ILE A 59 -8.71 2.78 -10.41
N THR A 60 -7.86 2.21 -11.27
CA THR A 60 -6.68 2.91 -11.78
C THR A 60 -7.08 4.20 -12.51
N ASP A 61 -8.05 4.13 -13.41
CA ASP A 61 -8.55 5.29 -14.16
C ASP A 61 -9.12 6.36 -13.21
N TYR A 62 -9.85 5.95 -12.18
CA TYR A 62 -10.38 6.83 -11.13
C TYR A 62 -9.26 7.52 -10.34
N LEU A 63 -8.23 6.79 -9.92
CA LEU A 63 -7.11 7.34 -9.17
C LEU A 63 -6.29 8.33 -10.01
N GLU A 64 -6.10 8.06 -11.30
CA GLU A 64 -5.43 8.98 -12.23
C GLU A 64 -6.23 10.28 -12.43
N LEU A 65 -7.56 10.20 -12.48
CA LEU A 65 -8.42 11.37 -12.59
C LEU A 65 -8.24 12.30 -11.38
N ILE A 66 -8.29 11.74 -10.16
CA ILE A 66 -8.09 12.50 -8.93
C ILE A 66 -6.69 13.14 -8.87
N GLU A 67 -5.66 12.43 -9.34
CA GLU A 67 -4.30 12.98 -9.38
C GLU A 67 -4.20 14.18 -10.30
N ARG A 68 -4.82 14.12 -11.50
CA ARG A 68 -4.87 15.26 -12.42
C ARG A 68 -5.62 16.45 -11.83
N GLU A 69 -6.77 16.19 -11.21
CA GLU A 69 -7.56 17.25 -10.57
C GLU A 69 -6.78 17.97 -9.46
N LYS A 70 -5.97 17.25 -8.67
CA LYS A 70 -5.10 17.83 -7.64
C LYS A 70 -3.93 18.63 -8.23
N GLU A 71 -3.35 18.17 -9.33
CA GLU A 71 -2.28 18.90 -10.02
C GLU A 71 -2.82 20.21 -10.63
N ASP A 72 -4.01 20.15 -11.23
CA ASP A 72 -4.67 21.31 -11.83
C ASP A 72 -5.15 22.33 -10.77
N SER A 73 -5.69 21.86 -9.63
CA SER A 73 -6.12 22.74 -8.54
C SER A 73 -4.97 23.39 -7.78
N SER A 74 -3.80 22.75 -7.72
CA SER A 74 -2.61 23.34 -7.07
C SER A 74 -2.06 24.59 -7.81
N ASN A 75 -2.48 24.81 -9.05
CA ASN A 75 -2.10 25.98 -9.86
C ASN A 75 -3.08 27.16 -9.74
N GLU A 76 -4.26 26.96 -9.15
CA GLU A 76 -5.22 28.02 -8.86
C GLU A 76 -5.28 28.30 -7.35
N VAL A 77 -5.24 29.56 -6.96
CA VAL A 77 -5.24 29.98 -5.54
C VAL A 77 -6.62 29.67 -4.95
N ASP A 78 -6.78 28.50 -4.35
CA ASP A 78 -8.10 28.01 -3.97
C ASP A 78 -8.60 28.65 -2.66
N ILE A 79 -9.52 29.61 -2.82
CA ILE A 79 -10.49 30.02 -1.79
C ILE A 79 -11.82 29.37 -2.19
N SER A 80 -12.05 28.10 -1.85
CA SER A 80 -13.41 27.55 -1.87
C SER A 80 -13.57 26.31 -1.00
N GLU A 81 -14.35 26.50 0.06
CA GLU A 81 -15.28 25.58 0.73
C GLU A 81 -15.19 24.08 0.33
N GLU A 82 -14.77 23.26 1.30
CA GLU A 82 -15.01 21.82 1.36
C GLU A 82 -16.51 21.52 1.17
N LYS A 83 -16.95 21.38 -0.08
CA LYS A 83 -18.22 20.75 -0.36
C LYS A 83 -18.03 19.27 -0.11
N GLU A 84 -18.72 18.75 0.90
CA GLU A 84 -18.92 17.32 1.09
C GLU A 84 -19.68 16.76 -0.13
N GLU A 85 -18.95 16.50 -1.21
CA GLU A 85 -19.47 15.73 -2.32
C GLU A 85 -19.79 14.31 -1.82
N PRO A 86 -20.89 13.70 -2.27
CA PRO A 86 -21.20 12.33 -1.92
C PRO A 86 -20.01 11.45 -2.30
N GLN A 87 -19.39 10.80 -1.31
CA GLN A 87 -18.25 9.92 -1.55
C GLN A 87 -18.64 8.90 -2.63
N SER A 88 -17.97 8.99 -3.79
CA SER A 88 -18.12 8.02 -4.87
C SER A 88 -17.91 6.61 -4.33
N GLY A 89 -18.63 5.62 -4.85
CA GLY A 89 -18.41 4.22 -4.47
C GLY A 89 -16.94 3.80 -4.63
N TYR A 90 -16.24 4.37 -5.63
CA TYR A 90 -14.80 4.16 -5.81
C TYR A 90 -13.95 4.75 -4.69
N ALA A 91 -14.36 5.88 -4.08
CA ALA A 91 -13.66 6.47 -2.93
C ALA A 91 -13.70 5.53 -1.72
N ILE A 92 -14.90 5.02 -1.39
CA ILE A 92 -15.11 4.05 -0.31
C ILE A 92 -14.31 2.77 -0.59
N LEU A 93 -14.37 2.27 -1.83
CA LEU A 93 -13.61 1.09 -2.24
C LEU A 93 -12.10 1.30 -2.05
N CYS A 94 -11.58 2.45 -2.47
CA CYS A 94 -10.17 2.80 -2.28
C CYS A 94 -9.80 2.86 -0.79
N GLU A 95 -10.61 3.53 0.04
CA GLU A 95 -10.39 3.66 1.48
C GLU A 95 -10.26 2.28 2.16
N LYS A 96 -11.13 1.33 1.83
CA LYS A 96 -11.07 -0.04 2.38
C LYS A 96 -9.81 -0.80 1.94
N LEU A 97 -9.23 -0.44 0.80
CA LEU A 97 -8.07 -1.11 0.21
C LEU A 97 -6.73 -0.49 0.63
N CYS A 98 -6.71 0.76 1.13
CA CYS A 98 -5.48 1.46 1.52
C CYS A 98 -4.64 0.68 2.55
N GLU A 99 -5.26 0.29 3.65
CA GLU A 99 -4.59 -0.42 4.74
C GLU A 99 -4.04 -1.82 4.36
N PRO A 100 -4.81 -2.73 3.74
CA PRO A 100 -4.26 -4.01 3.28
C PRO A 100 -3.19 -3.81 2.19
N PHE A 101 -3.31 -2.79 1.34
CA PHE A 101 -2.29 -2.48 0.35
C PHE A 101 -0.99 -1.96 0.99
N ALA A 102 -1.09 -1.12 2.02
CA ALA A 102 0.08 -0.65 2.76
C ALA A 102 0.82 -1.81 3.44
N ASP A 103 0.10 -2.77 4.02
CA ASP A 103 0.72 -3.99 4.57
C ASP A 103 1.34 -4.86 3.45
N TYR A 104 0.70 -4.96 2.28
CA TYR A 104 1.25 -5.68 1.12
C TYR A 104 2.58 -5.07 0.66
N VAL A 105 2.62 -3.75 0.47
CA VAL A 105 3.84 -3.01 0.10
C VAL A 105 4.91 -3.19 1.17
N PHE A 106 4.54 -3.05 2.45
CA PHE A 106 5.48 -3.20 3.56
C PHE A 106 6.09 -4.61 3.62
N TYR A 107 5.29 -5.65 3.37
CA TYR A 107 5.77 -7.02 3.29
C TYR A 107 6.85 -7.17 2.21
N HIS A 108 6.64 -6.60 1.01
CA HIS A 108 7.62 -6.66 -0.07
C HIS A 108 8.90 -5.88 0.24
N ILE A 109 8.78 -4.69 0.85
CA ILE A 109 9.94 -3.93 1.35
C ILE A 109 10.72 -4.78 2.35
N LEU A 110 10.05 -5.37 3.35
CA LEU A 110 10.70 -6.20 4.37
C LEU A 110 11.31 -7.46 3.79
N ARG A 111 10.73 -8.04 2.74
CA ARG A 111 11.27 -9.23 2.06
C ARG A 111 12.58 -8.88 1.35
N ASP A 112 12.56 -7.79 0.59
CA ASP A 112 13.63 -7.44 -0.34
C ASP A 112 14.78 -6.70 0.38
N ALA A 113 14.50 -5.90 1.42
CA ALA A 113 15.47 -5.13 2.19
C ALA A 113 16.55 -5.96 2.92
N ASN A 114 16.38 -7.29 3.02
CA ASN A 114 17.39 -8.16 3.62
C ASN A 114 18.36 -8.74 2.60
N THR A 115 18.20 -8.39 1.34
CA THR A 115 19.00 -8.93 0.25
C THR A 115 19.49 -7.80 -0.65
N GLN A 116 20.70 -7.94 -1.14
CA GLN A 116 21.28 -7.05 -2.14
C GLN A 116 21.63 -7.86 -3.37
N ALA A 117 21.16 -7.42 -4.54
CA ALA A 117 21.55 -8.02 -5.81
C ALA A 117 22.99 -7.63 -6.15
N THR A 118 23.80 -8.63 -6.50
CA THR A 118 25.18 -8.48 -6.99
C THR A 118 25.36 -9.29 -8.27
N ILE A 119 26.43 -9.04 -9.02
CA ILE A 119 26.74 -9.75 -10.27
C ILE A 119 26.84 -11.28 -10.05
N THR A 120 27.19 -11.72 -8.84
CA THR A 120 27.33 -13.14 -8.48
C THR A 120 26.10 -13.74 -7.80
N GLY A 121 25.01 -12.98 -7.64
CA GLY A 121 23.76 -13.41 -7.02
C GLY A 121 23.26 -12.50 -5.90
N LEU A 122 22.30 -13.00 -5.11
CA LEU A 122 21.74 -12.28 -3.96
C LEU A 122 22.61 -12.48 -2.71
N VAL A 123 23.05 -11.37 -2.11
CA VAL A 123 23.79 -11.36 -0.84
C VAL A 123 22.85 -10.96 0.28
N ARG A 124 22.84 -11.72 1.38
CA ARG A 124 22.08 -11.36 2.58
C ARG A 124 22.78 -10.22 3.31
N LEU A 125 22.07 -9.13 3.55
CA LEU A 125 22.60 -8.01 4.34
C LEU A 125 22.60 -8.38 5.82
N LYS A 126 23.69 -8.03 6.53
CA LYS A 126 23.73 -8.13 8.00
C LYS A 126 22.81 -7.05 8.57
N CYS A 127 21.83 -7.45 9.37
CA CYS A 127 21.00 -6.49 10.11
C CYS A 127 21.91 -5.62 10.99
N ALA A 128 21.86 -4.31 10.80
CA ALA A 128 22.76 -3.37 11.50
C ALA A 128 22.50 -3.30 13.01
N ASN A 129 21.28 -3.65 13.46
CA ASN A 129 20.86 -3.59 14.86
C ASN A 129 20.20 -4.91 15.32
N GLU A 130 20.28 -5.18 16.63
CA GLU A 130 19.81 -6.40 17.30
C GLU A 130 18.28 -6.64 17.24
N TYR A 131 17.92 -7.88 16.92
CA TYR A 131 16.73 -8.66 17.38
C TYR A 131 15.28 -8.38 16.90
N VAL A 132 15.04 -8.33 15.58
CA VAL A 132 13.89 -9.08 15.01
C VAL A 132 14.34 -9.73 13.71
N ALA A 133 14.26 -11.06 13.61
CA ALA A 133 14.46 -11.74 12.34
C ALA A 133 13.43 -11.18 11.34
N PRO A 134 13.87 -10.58 10.22
CA PRO A 134 12.97 -9.93 9.27
C PRO A 134 11.81 -10.83 8.82
N LEU A 135 12.05 -12.14 8.80
CA LEU A 135 11.06 -13.17 8.52
C LEU A 135 9.85 -13.10 9.47
N LYS A 136 10.04 -12.96 10.78
CA LYS A 136 8.92 -12.88 11.74
C LYS A 136 8.07 -11.65 11.47
N ARG A 137 8.72 -10.51 11.15
CA ARG A 137 8.01 -9.29 10.79
C ARG A 137 7.24 -9.45 9.49
N GLN A 138 7.86 -9.99 8.45
CA GLN A 138 7.23 -10.32 7.17
C GLN A 138 5.98 -11.18 7.36
N VAL A 139 6.09 -12.28 8.12
CA VAL A 139 4.95 -13.17 8.42
C VAL A 139 3.82 -12.41 9.12
N SER A 140 4.14 -11.62 10.16
CA SER A 140 3.12 -10.85 10.89
C SER A 140 2.43 -9.80 10.02
N THR A 141 3.19 -9.13 9.14
CA THR A 141 2.65 -8.14 8.21
C THR A 141 1.76 -8.78 7.16
N TRP A 142 2.17 -9.92 6.59
CA TRP A 142 1.34 -10.66 5.65
C TRP A 142 0.02 -11.12 6.28
N ASN A 143 0.08 -11.67 7.49
CA ASN A 143 -1.11 -12.13 8.19
C ASN A 143 -2.04 -10.97 8.58
N SER A 144 -1.48 -9.80 8.94
CA SER A 144 -2.25 -8.57 9.13
C SER A 144 -2.99 -8.15 7.84
N MET A 145 -2.30 -8.19 6.69
CA MET A 145 -2.91 -7.92 5.38
C MET A 145 -4.05 -8.90 5.07
N VAL A 146 -3.83 -10.20 5.31
CA VAL A 146 -4.84 -11.25 5.12
C VAL A 146 -6.09 -10.98 5.95
N GLU A 147 -5.93 -10.57 7.22
CA GLU A 147 -7.07 -10.29 8.08
C GLU A 147 -7.88 -9.07 7.59
N LYS A 148 -7.20 -8.00 7.17
CA LYS A 148 -7.86 -6.84 6.56
C LYS A 148 -8.56 -7.20 5.25
N ASN A 149 -7.97 -8.06 4.44
CA ASN A 149 -8.61 -8.56 3.22
C ASN A 149 -9.86 -9.39 3.49
N LYS A 150 -9.89 -10.19 4.58
CA LYS A 150 -11.11 -10.90 4.97
C LYS A 150 -12.22 -9.94 5.36
N GLN A 151 -11.92 -8.92 6.16
CA GLN A 151 -12.87 -7.86 6.51
C GLN A 151 -13.39 -7.13 5.27
N PHE A 152 -12.50 -6.85 4.31
CA PHE A 152 -12.88 -6.30 3.02
C PHE A 152 -13.83 -7.22 2.25
N VAL A 153 -13.59 -8.53 2.22
CA VAL A 153 -14.46 -9.51 1.57
C VAL A 153 -15.83 -9.59 2.26
N GLU A 154 -15.86 -9.57 3.59
CA GLU A 154 -17.12 -9.54 4.34
C GLU A 154 -17.97 -8.32 3.97
N TRP A 155 -17.35 -7.15 3.87
CA TRP A 155 -18.00 -5.94 3.37
C TRP A 155 -18.40 -6.05 1.90
N ALA A 156 -17.53 -6.59 1.04
CA ALA A 156 -17.81 -6.73 -0.39
C ALA A 156 -18.98 -7.68 -0.68
N MET A 157 -19.26 -8.61 0.24
CA MET A 157 -20.40 -9.54 0.19
C MET A 157 -21.66 -8.98 0.88
N SER A 158 -21.58 -7.84 1.55
CA SER A 158 -22.74 -7.18 2.14
C SER A 158 -23.53 -6.42 1.08
N ASN A 159 -24.73 -5.94 1.43
CA ASN A 159 -25.54 -5.10 0.55
C ASN A 159 -24.95 -3.68 0.39
N ASP A 160 -23.88 -3.35 1.11
CA ASP A 160 -23.28 -2.02 1.13
C ASP A 160 -22.21 -1.83 0.04
N CYS A 161 -21.76 -2.92 -0.59
CA CYS A 161 -20.81 -2.87 -1.70
C CYS A 161 -21.55 -2.89 -3.04
N PRO A 162 -21.43 -1.82 -3.87
CA PRO A 162 -22.09 -1.78 -5.17
C PRO A 162 -21.32 -2.53 -6.28
N PHE A 163 -20.21 -3.20 -5.94
CA PHE A 163 -19.30 -3.80 -6.92
C PHE A 163 -19.22 -5.33 -6.78
N ASP A 164 -19.11 -6.03 -7.92
CA ASP A 164 -18.74 -7.45 -7.95
C ASP A 164 -17.21 -7.60 -7.81
N VAL A 165 -16.77 -8.09 -6.64
CA VAL A 165 -15.36 -8.18 -6.27
C VAL A 165 -14.87 -9.63 -6.39
N LYS A 166 -13.70 -9.82 -7.02
CA LYS A 166 -13.07 -11.15 -7.19
C LYS A 166 -11.67 -11.18 -6.59
N ILE A 167 -11.58 -11.63 -5.36
CA ILE A 167 -10.31 -11.78 -4.65
C ILE A 167 -9.67 -13.15 -4.91
N THR A 168 -8.34 -13.13 -5.08
CA THR A 168 -7.54 -14.34 -5.26
C THR A 168 -7.23 -14.97 -3.90
N LYS A 169 -7.41 -16.29 -3.77
CA LYS A 169 -7.29 -17.04 -2.51
C LYS A 169 -5.96 -16.83 -1.77
N ASN A 170 -4.87 -16.63 -2.50
CA ASN A 170 -3.55 -16.37 -1.94
C ASN A 170 -3.51 -15.13 -1.04
N LEU A 171 -4.26 -14.07 -1.37
CA LEU A 171 -4.37 -12.86 -0.55
C LEU A 171 -5.28 -13.02 0.68
N LEU A 172 -5.90 -14.19 0.84
CA LEU A 172 -6.71 -14.59 2.00
C LEU A 172 -6.05 -15.69 2.83
N THR A 173 -4.85 -16.12 2.44
CA THR A 173 -4.17 -17.26 3.07
C THR A 173 -2.95 -16.77 3.87
N PRO A 174 -2.88 -17.04 5.19
CA PRO A 174 -1.72 -16.68 5.99
C PRO A 174 -0.48 -17.51 5.60
N ILE A 175 0.72 -16.91 5.62
CA ILE A 175 1.99 -17.61 5.33
C ILE A 175 2.40 -18.54 6.50
N ASN A 176 1.97 -18.21 7.72
CA ASN A 176 2.06 -19.08 8.89
C ASN A 176 0.99 -18.69 9.92
N ALA A 177 0.02 -19.55 10.19
CA ALA A 177 -1.10 -19.24 11.09
C ALA A 177 -0.68 -18.86 12.52
N PHE A 178 0.50 -19.28 12.97
CA PHE A 178 1.00 -19.01 14.32
C PHE A 178 1.92 -17.79 14.43
N ASN A 179 2.19 -17.08 13.32
CA ASN A 179 3.17 -15.98 13.28
C ASN A 179 4.58 -16.38 13.77
N LEU A 180 4.97 -17.64 13.55
CA LEU A 180 6.25 -18.21 13.95
C LEU A 180 7.28 -18.14 12.83
#